data_AF-A0A0A8GW66-F1
#
_entry.id   AF-A0A0A8GW66-F1
#
_cell.length_a   1.000
_cell.length_b   1.000
_cell.length_c   1.000
_cell.angle_alpha   90.00
_cell.angle_beta   90.00
_cell.angle_gamma   90.00
#
_symmetry.space_group_name_H-M   'P 1'
#
loop_
_entity.id
_entity.type
_entity.pdbx_description
1 polymer ?
#
loop_
_entity_poly.entity_id
_entity_poly.type
_entity_poly.pdbx_seq_one_letter_code
_entity_poly.pdbx_strand_id
1 'polypeptide(L)'
;MIESILIKENLGFKQAKLELEAGLTVFTGLSGAGKSVLFKAILAAFALSESEAKMVEILLNDELELDEFGIQNEELNVFKLLKDKSSRYFINNQLISKKNLVLLSKKFVKYLSAKENNEFSNERFLNLLDFMQSKEDKKFQDFLNEYKNIYKEYIENKTKLEKIQEEEKKVEELKEFTSFEIQKIQSINPKIGEFDELMSFKKRLSKKDKIDAAWNRASRIFELESAVIEALQISDVDSSFFSECLNELRAVWENQSFDDFDFDIEEVLDRIEKLSSLISKYGSIEEALEALEKKKAELAHYENLSFEKKELEEKVQSAKILLDEKSQRLSTLRKKRLKELEKLLNFYLEKLYMKEVKLELKDYALSILGKDEVGLNINETSLRDLSSGEINRLRLSFIATECNVTNKAKGIIFLDEIDANLSGKEAMSIAEVLKELAKFYQIFAISHLPQLSSRANNHFLVEKIGNESRVRKIEREERVRELARMVSGENITQEALEFTRTLL
;
A
#
# COMPACT_ATOMS: atom_id res chain seq x y z
N MET A 1 -16.34 -22.72 -4.45
CA MET A 1 -17.46 -22.97 -5.39
C MET A 1 -18.76 -22.44 -4.81
N ILE A 2 -19.62 -21.82 -5.61
CA ILE A 2 -20.98 -21.46 -5.19
C ILE A 2 -21.86 -22.72 -5.17
N GLU A 3 -22.45 -23.02 -4.02
CA GLU A 3 -23.36 -24.16 -3.84
C GLU A 3 -24.83 -23.75 -3.94
N SER A 4 -25.16 -22.55 -3.47
CA SER A 4 -26.53 -22.05 -3.59
C SER A 4 -26.60 -20.54 -3.70
N ILE A 5 -27.70 -20.09 -4.31
CA ILE A 5 -28.01 -18.68 -4.51
C ILE A 5 -29.48 -18.47 -4.16
N LEU A 6 -29.74 -17.45 -3.34
CA LEU A 6 -31.09 -16.98 -3.03
C LEU A 6 -31.19 -15.49 -3.36
N ILE A 7 -32.11 -15.14 -4.25
CA ILE A 7 -32.42 -13.74 -4.60
C ILE A 7 -33.87 -13.47 -4.23
N LYS A 8 -34.14 -12.35 -3.56
CA LYS A 8 -35.50 -11.90 -3.24
C LYS A 8 -35.73 -10.48 -3.73
N GLU A 9 -36.94 -10.26 -4.25
CA GLU A 9 -37.45 -8.96 -4.71
C GLU A 9 -36.46 -8.24 -5.63
N ASN A 10 -36.17 -8.86 -6.76
CA ASN A 10 -35.38 -8.28 -7.86
C ASN A 10 -36.30 -7.95 -9.03
N LEU A 11 -35.83 -7.15 -9.99
CA LEU A 11 -36.63 -6.76 -11.15
C LEU A 11 -37.19 -8.00 -11.87
N GLY A 12 -38.52 -8.14 -11.88
CA GLY A 12 -39.21 -9.30 -12.43
C GLY A 12 -39.20 -10.56 -11.57
N PHE A 13 -38.32 -10.71 -10.57
CA PHE A 13 -38.26 -11.90 -9.71
C PHE A 13 -38.74 -11.59 -8.29
N LYS A 14 -39.83 -12.23 -7.85
CA LYS A 14 -40.21 -12.22 -6.43
C LYS A 14 -39.19 -13.00 -5.60
N GLN A 15 -38.82 -14.19 -6.07
CA GLN A 15 -37.81 -15.05 -5.47
C GLN A 15 -37.17 -15.95 -6.54
N ALA A 16 -35.86 -16.12 -6.46
CA ALA A 16 -35.11 -17.12 -7.22
C ALA A 16 -34.21 -17.90 -6.25
N LYS A 17 -34.33 -19.23 -6.26
CA LYS A 17 -33.47 -20.14 -5.49
C LYS A 17 -32.79 -21.10 -6.46
N LEU A 18 -31.46 -21.17 -6.41
CA LEU A 18 -30.65 -22.03 -7.24
C LEU A 18 -29.79 -22.91 -6.34
N GLU A 19 -29.77 -24.21 -6.61
CA GLU A 19 -28.85 -25.18 -6.02
C GLU A 19 -27.95 -25.67 -7.14
N LEU A 20 -26.63 -25.60 -6.92
CA LEU A 20 -25.62 -25.64 -7.97
C LEU A 20 -24.61 -26.75 -7.72
N GLU A 21 -24.30 -27.48 -8.78
CA GLU A 21 -23.15 -28.37 -8.82
C GLU A 21 -21.94 -27.67 -9.43
N ALA A 22 -20.76 -28.29 -9.29
CA ALA A 22 -19.54 -27.82 -9.92
C ALA A 22 -19.62 -27.83 -11.46
N GLY A 23 -18.77 -27.03 -12.08
CA GLY A 23 -18.58 -27.01 -13.53
C GLY A 23 -19.38 -25.93 -14.25
N LEU A 24 -19.89 -26.26 -15.44
CA LEU A 24 -20.54 -25.32 -16.34
C LEU A 24 -22.04 -25.19 -16.03
N THR A 25 -22.46 -23.98 -15.68
CA THR A 25 -23.85 -23.59 -15.43
C THR A 25 -24.34 -22.69 -16.56
N VAL A 26 -25.42 -23.09 -17.22
CA VAL A 26 -25.98 -22.35 -18.36
C VAL A 26 -27.41 -21.91 -18.05
N PHE A 27 -27.70 -20.64 -18.34
CA PHE A 27 -29.03 -20.06 -18.26
C PHE A 27 -29.62 -19.88 -19.66
N THR A 28 -30.74 -20.56 -19.93
CA THR A 28 -31.50 -20.43 -21.18
C THR A 28 -32.88 -19.83 -20.93
N GLY A 29 -33.62 -19.56 -22.01
CA GLY A 29 -34.97 -18.97 -21.97
C GLY A 29 -35.19 -17.92 -23.05
N LEU A 30 -36.42 -17.44 -23.20
CA LEU A 30 -36.78 -16.41 -24.18
C LEU A 30 -36.06 -15.08 -23.93
N SER A 31 -35.93 -14.27 -24.98
CA SER A 31 -35.45 -12.89 -24.81
C SER A 31 -36.39 -12.11 -23.89
N GLY A 32 -35.84 -11.29 -22.99
CA GLY A 32 -36.63 -10.57 -21.99
C GLY A 32 -37.14 -11.41 -20.81
N ALA A 33 -36.82 -12.71 -20.72
CA ALA A 33 -37.24 -13.56 -19.60
C ALA A 33 -36.59 -13.19 -18.25
N GLY A 34 -35.53 -12.38 -18.24
CA GLY A 34 -34.83 -11.93 -17.03
C GLY A 34 -33.46 -12.56 -16.78
N LYS A 35 -32.87 -13.26 -17.77
CA LYS A 35 -31.54 -13.91 -17.66
C LYS A 35 -30.45 -12.95 -17.19
N SER A 36 -30.26 -11.81 -17.86
CA SER A 36 -29.25 -10.81 -17.49
C SER A 36 -29.54 -10.14 -16.15
N VAL A 37 -30.82 -10.03 -15.75
CA VAL A 37 -31.23 -9.48 -14.45
C VAL A 37 -30.87 -10.44 -13.31
N LEU A 38 -31.07 -11.74 -13.51
CA LEU A 38 -30.63 -12.79 -12.60
C LEU A 38 -29.11 -12.78 -12.47
N PHE A 39 -28.40 -12.76 -13.60
CA PHE A 39 -26.94 -12.78 -13.66
C PHE A 39 -26.30 -11.58 -12.94
N LYS A 40 -26.83 -10.38 -13.16
CA LYS A 40 -26.41 -9.16 -12.46
C LYS A 40 -26.72 -9.18 -10.97
N ALA A 41 -27.76 -9.88 -10.52
CA ALA A 41 -28.04 -10.01 -9.08
C ALA A 41 -27.00 -10.89 -8.39
N ILE A 42 -26.58 -11.99 -9.03
CA ILE A 42 -25.51 -12.86 -8.52
C ILE A 42 -24.20 -12.08 -8.38
N LEU A 43 -23.79 -11.41 -9.44
CA LEU A 43 -22.58 -10.56 -9.45
C LEU A 43 -22.67 -9.39 -8.44
N ALA A 44 -23.87 -8.89 -8.15
CA ALA A 44 -24.07 -7.82 -7.19
C ALA A 44 -23.79 -8.26 -5.75
N ALA A 45 -23.96 -9.54 -5.39
CA ALA A 45 -23.55 -10.04 -4.08
C ALA A 45 -22.02 -9.97 -3.85
N PHE A 46 -21.26 -9.97 -4.94
CA PHE A 46 -19.80 -9.76 -4.96
C PHE A 46 -19.41 -8.29 -5.21
N ALA A 47 -20.38 -7.37 -5.22
CA ALA A 47 -20.21 -5.96 -5.55
C ALA A 47 -19.63 -5.67 -6.95
N LEU A 48 -19.67 -6.64 -7.88
CA LEU A 48 -19.14 -6.53 -9.24
C LEU A 48 -20.15 -5.95 -10.24
N SER A 49 -21.41 -5.86 -9.86
CA SER A 49 -22.48 -5.23 -10.64
C SER A 49 -23.50 -4.57 -9.73
N GLU A 50 -24.40 -3.80 -10.33
CA GLU A 50 -25.57 -3.25 -9.64
C GLU A 50 -26.80 -4.13 -9.88
N SER A 51 -27.68 -4.16 -8.88
CA SER A 51 -28.93 -4.91 -8.90
C SER A 51 -30.01 -4.16 -8.13
N GLU A 52 -31.26 -4.41 -8.50
CA GLU A 52 -32.45 -3.94 -7.79
C GLU A 52 -32.94 -4.92 -6.71
N ALA A 53 -32.32 -6.10 -6.62
CA ALA A 53 -32.63 -7.09 -5.60
C ALA A 53 -32.57 -6.50 -4.18
N LYS A 54 -33.65 -6.66 -3.39
CA LYS A 54 -33.62 -6.31 -1.96
C LYS A 54 -32.70 -7.23 -1.15
N MET A 55 -32.58 -8.48 -1.56
CA MET A 55 -31.67 -9.44 -0.95
C MET A 55 -31.05 -10.34 -2.00
N VAL A 56 -29.74 -10.56 -1.89
CA VAL A 56 -29.05 -11.69 -2.52
C VAL A 56 -28.21 -12.38 -1.45
N GLU A 57 -28.29 -13.69 -1.36
CA GLU A 57 -27.48 -14.53 -0.48
C GLU A 57 -26.84 -15.64 -1.31
N ILE A 58 -25.54 -15.86 -1.13
CA ILE A 58 -24.74 -16.86 -1.84
C ILE A 58 -23.96 -17.67 -0.82
N LEU A 59 -24.08 -18.99 -0.89
CA LEU A 59 -23.23 -19.91 -0.14
C LEU A 59 -22.03 -20.29 -1.00
N LEU A 60 -20.83 -19.94 -0.52
CA LEU A 60 -19.56 -20.20 -1.19
C LEU A 60 -18.73 -21.17 -0.36
N ASN A 61 -18.55 -22.39 -0.88
CA ASN A 61 -17.61 -23.37 -0.37
C ASN A 61 -16.21 -23.10 -0.91
N ASP A 62 -15.50 -22.16 -0.30
CA ASP A 62 -14.12 -21.82 -0.65
C ASP A 62 -13.41 -21.19 0.55
N GLU A 63 -12.14 -21.52 0.74
CA GLU A 63 -11.29 -20.90 1.75
C GLU A 63 -10.67 -19.63 1.15
N LEU A 64 -11.01 -18.47 1.73
CA LEU A 64 -10.65 -17.16 1.21
C LEU A 64 -9.72 -16.42 2.19
N GLU A 65 -8.95 -15.46 1.71
CA GLU A 65 -8.11 -14.61 2.59
C GLU A 65 -8.96 -13.51 3.26
N LEU A 66 -9.85 -13.90 4.17
CA LEU A 66 -10.79 -12.98 4.85
C LEU A 66 -10.16 -12.23 6.04
N ASP A 67 -9.06 -12.74 6.59
CA ASP A 67 -8.37 -12.17 7.76
C ASP A 67 -7.86 -10.75 7.48
N GLU A 68 -7.46 -10.44 6.24
CA GLU A 68 -7.08 -9.09 5.80
C GLU A 68 -8.20 -8.05 6.02
N PHE A 69 -9.45 -8.52 6.12
CA PHE A 69 -10.64 -7.70 6.31
C PHE A 69 -11.25 -7.85 7.71
N GLY A 70 -10.59 -8.61 8.61
CA GLY A 70 -11.06 -8.87 9.96
C GLY A 70 -12.25 -9.83 10.05
N ILE A 71 -12.46 -10.66 9.03
CA ILE A 71 -13.58 -11.62 8.94
C ILE A 71 -13.00 -13.04 9.00
N GLN A 72 -13.59 -13.92 9.80
CA GLN A 72 -13.17 -15.31 9.90
C GLN A 72 -13.82 -16.16 8.79
N ASN A 73 -13.06 -17.10 8.23
CA ASN A 73 -13.63 -18.11 7.34
C ASN A 73 -14.53 -19.09 8.11
N GLU A 74 -15.58 -19.51 7.43
CA GLU A 74 -16.43 -20.63 7.83
C GLU A 74 -16.27 -21.78 6.82
N GLU A 75 -16.79 -22.97 7.13
CA GLU A 75 -16.84 -24.08 6.17
C GLU A 75 -17.57 -23.69 4.88
N LEU A 76 -18.66 -22.94 5.02
CA LEU A 76 -19.41 -22.32 3.93
C LEU A 76 -19.51 -20.82 4.17
N ASN A 77 -18.76 -20.04 3.40
CA ASN A 77 -18.79 -18.60 3.50
C ASN A 77 -20.08 -18.03 2.90
N VAL A 78 -20.80 -17.21 3.66
CA VAL A 78 -22.10 -16.63 3.28
C VAL A 78 -21.93 -15.19 2.80
N PHE A 79 -22.01 -14.97 1.50
CA PHE A 79 -22.03 -13.63 0.91
C PHE A 79 -23.45 -13.10 0.85
N LYS A 80 -23.70 -11.92 1.41
CA LYS A 80 -25.05 -11.35 1.49
C LYS A 80 -25.07 -9.87 1.09
N LEU A 81 -25.93 -9.54 0.13
CA LEU A 81 -26.32 -8.18 -0.24
C LEU A 81 -27.71 -7.91 0.33
N LEU A 82 -27.88 -6.79 1.04
CA LEU A 82 -29.17 -6.25 1.45
C LEU A 82 -29.31 -4.84 0.91
N LYS A 83 -30.42 -4.56 0.22
CA LYS A 83 -30.74 -3.25 -0.34
C LYS A 83 -32.06 -2.76 0.21
N ASP A 84 -31.99 -1.64 0.91
CA ASP A 84 -33.15 -0.84 1.30
C ASP A 84 -33.04 0.52 0.62
N LYS A 85 -32.48 1.54 1.29
CA LYS A 85 -32.07 2.81 0.65
C LYS A 85 -30.72 2.73 -0.07
N SER A 86 -29.79 1.97 0.51
CA SER A 86 -28.44 1.75 -0.02
C SER A 86 -28.05 0.28 0.11
N SER A 87 -27.15 -0.17 -0.75
CA SER A 87 -26.61 -1.53 -0.68
C SER A 87 -25.69 -1.69 0.52
N ARG A 88 -25.93 -2.71 1.34
CA ARG A 88 -25.06 -3.17 2.42
C ARG A 88 -24.59 -4.60 2.11
N TYR A 89 -23.32 -4.86 2.38
CA TYR A 89 -22.67 -6.12 2.06
C TYR A 89 -22.19 -6.81 3.33
N PHE A 90 -22.36 -8.12 3.38
CA PHE A 90 -21.95 -8.94 4.49
C PHE A 90 -21.24 -10.20 3.99
N ILE A 91 -20.26 -10.67 4.77
CA ILE A 91 -19.69 -12.00 4.67
C ILE A 91 -19.82 -12.61 6.06
N ASN A 92 -20.39 -13.82 6.18
CA ASN A 92 -20.56 -14.51 7.46
C ASN A 92 -21.28 -13.65 8.51
N ASN A 93 -22.32 -12.93 8.07
CA ASN A 93 -23.09 -11.95 8.85
C ASN A 93 -22.29 -10.74 9.39
N GLN A 94 -21.02 -10.58 9.00
CA GLN A 94 -20.18 -9.41 9.33
C GLN A 94 -20.21 -8.40 8.18
N LEU A 95 -20.30 -7.11 8.50
CA LEU A 95 -20.40 -6.04 7.51
C LEU A 95 -19.05 -5.83 6.81
N ILE A 96 -19.04 -5.73 5.49
CA ILE A 96 -17.86 -5.38 4.68
C ILE A 96 -18.14 -4.16 3.80
N SER A 97 -17.14 -3.30 3.62
CA SER A 97 -17.25 -2.15 2.71
C SER A 97 -17.29 -2.61 1.25
N LYS A 98 -18.00 -1.88 0.38
CA LYS A 98 -18.04 -2.17 -1.07
C LYS A 98 -16.64 -2.23 -1.68
N LYS A 99 -15.74 -1.32 -1.28
CA LYS A 99 -14.36 -1.25 -1.77
C LYS A 99 -13.58 -2.53 -1.44
N ASN A 100 -13.65 -2.98 -0.20
CA ASN A 100 -12.94 -4.18 0.26
C ASN A 100 -13.53 -5.44 -0.38
N LEU A 101 -14.86 -5.53 -0.49
CA LEU A 101 -15.52 -6.65 -1.15
C LEU A 101 -15.15 -6.75 -2.63
N VAL A 102 -15.04 -5.63 -3.35
CA VAL A 102 -14.56 -5.63 -4.74
C VAL A 102 -13.11 -6.14 -4.82
N LEU A 103 -12.23 -5.69 -3.92
CA LEU A 103 -10.83 -6.15 -3.88
C LEU A 103 -10.74 -7.67 -3.65
N LEU A 104 -11.50 -8.18 -2.68
CA LEU A 104 -11.60 -9.62 -2.39
C LEU A 104 -12.19 -10.39 -3.58
N SER A 105 -13.33 -9.95 -4.11
CA SER A 105 -14.06 -10.66 -5.16
C SER A 105 -13.25 -10.79 -6.44
N LYS A 106 -12.44 -9.78 -6.81
CA LYS A 106 -11.56 -9.86 -7.99
C LYS A 106 -10.46 -10.92 -7.88
N LYS A 107 -10.14 -11.42 -6.67
CA LYS A 107 -9.17 -12.52 -6.48
C LYS A 107 -9.73 -13.85 -7.02
N PHE A 108 -11.04 -14.09 -6.94
CA PHE A 108 -11.64 -15.39 -7.27
C PHE A 108 -12.82 -15.34 -8.27
N VAL A 109 -13.41 -14.18 -8.54
CA VAL A 109 -14.48 -14.00 -9.53
C VAL A 109 -13.96 -13.23 -10.75
N LYS A 110 -14.03 -13.85 -11.92
CA LYS A 110 -13.73 -13.25 -13.21
C LYS A 110 -15.04 -12.92 -13.92
N TYR A 111 -15.37 -11.64 -14.03
CA TYR A 111 -16.52 -11.20 -14.83
C TYR A 111 -16.04 -10.69 -16.19
N LEU A 112 -16.22 -11.51 -17.22
CA LEU A 112 -15.78 -11.20 -18.58
C LEU A 112 -16.80 -10.29 -19.26
N SER A 113 -16.72 -9.00 -18.93
CA SER A 113 -17.48 -7.92 -19.58
C SER A 113 -16.55 -7.03 -20.41
N ALA A 114 -17.10 -6.34 -21.40
CA ALA A 114 -16.33 -5.52 -22.35
C ALA A 114 -15.42 -4.44 -21.70
N LYS A 115 -15.57 -4.12 -20.40
CA LYS A 115 -14.85 -3.03 -19.74
C LYS A 115 -13.51 -3.40 -19.10
N GLU A 116 -13.22 -4.67 -18.78
CA GLU A 116 -12.01 -5.04 -18.00
C GLU A 116 -11.03 -5.92 -18.80
N ASN A 117 -9.82 -5.46 -19.11
CA ASN A 117 -8.84 -6.20 -19.96
C ASN A 117 -7.61 -6.72 -19.18
N ASN A 118 -7.75 -7.02 -17.88
CA ASN A 118 -6.60 -7.35 -17.02
C ASN A 118 -5.89 -8.66 -17.39
N GLU A 119 -6.58 -9.58 -18.08
CA GLU A 119 -6.02 -10.86 -18.53
C GLU A 119 -4.83 -10.69 -19.48
N PHE A 120 -4.77 -9.57 -20.22
CA PHE A 120 -3.69 -9.25 -21.15
C PHE A 120 -2.57 -8.41 -20.53
N SER A 121 -2.53 -8.28 -19.20
CA SER A 121 -1.47 -7.53 -18.53
C SER A 121 -0.10 -8.17 -18.76
N ASN A 122 0.92 -7.33 -18.95
CA ASN A 122 2.30 -7.78 -19.14
C ASN A 122 2.75 -8.73 -18.02
N GLU A 123 2.41 -8.41 -16.77
CA GLU A 123 2.70 -9.25 -15.60
C GLU A 123 2.21 -10.69 -15.77
N ARG A 124 0.97 -10.90 -16.26
CA ARG A 124 0.43 -12.25 -16.47
C ARG A 124 1.24 -13.03 -17.51
N PHE A 125 1.60 -12.40 -18.62
CA PHE A 125 2.43 -13.05 -19.63
C PHE A 125 3.82 -13.42 -19.08
N LEU A 126 4.48 -12.49 -18.39
CA LEU A 126 5.80 -12.74 -17.80
C LEU A 126 5.74 -13.87 -16.78
N ASN A 127 4.74 -13.87 -15.90
CA ASN A 127 4.53 -14.93 -14.91
C ASN A 127 4.27 -16.30 -15.58
N LEU A 128 3.53 -16.35 -16.69
CA LEU A 128 3.33 -17.59 -17.45
C LEU A 128 4.64 -18.09 -18.08
N LEU A 129 5.41 -17.21 -18.73
CA LEU A 129 6.71 -17.57 -19.32
C LEU A 129 7.68 -18.07 -18.24
N ASP A 130 7.70 -17.39 -17.09
CA ASP A 130 8.53 -17.75 -15.95
C ASP A 130 8.10 -19.09 -15.33
N PHE A 131 6.79 -19.34 -15.25
CA PHE A 131 6.26 -20.62 -14.79
C PHE A 131 6.62 -21.77 -15.74
N MET A 132 6.49 -21.56 -17.06
CA MET A 132 6.91 -22.54 -18.07
C MET A 132 8.41 -22.84 -17.96
N GLN A 133 9.24 -21.80 -17.79
CA GLN A 133 10.67 -21.99 -17.59
C GLN A 133 10.99 -22.74 -16.29
N SER A 134 10.24 -22.48 -15.22
CA SER A 134 10.40 -23.16 -13.92
C SER A 134 10.06 -24.65 -13.97
N LYS A 135 9.14 -25.05 -14.85
CA LYS A 135 8.81 -26.46 -15.08
C LYS A 135 9.97 -27.22 -15.71
N GLU A 136 10.74 -26.57 -16.59
CA GLU A 136 11.89 -27.20 -17.25
C GLU A 136 13.18 -27.10 -16.40
N ASP A 137 13.40 -25.96 -15.74
CA ASP A 137 14.58 -25.72 -14.91
C ASP A 137 14.18 -25.38 -13.47
N LYS A 138 14.36 -26.35 -12.56
CA LYS A 138 14.06 -26.18 -11.14
C LYS A 138 14.87 -25.05 -10.48
N LYS A 139 16.08 -24.75 -10.99
CA LYS A 139 16.94 -23.67 -10.46
C LYS A 139 16.50 -22.28 -10.91
N PHE A 140 15.55 -22.19 -11.85
CA PHE A 140 15.06 -20.91 -12.35
C PHE A 140 14.30 -20.12 -11.28
N GLN A 141 13.62 -20.80 -10.35
CA GLN A 141 12.97 -20.13 -9.22
C GLN A 141 13.99 -19.47 -8.28
N ASP A 142 15.10 -20.14 -7.99
CA ASP A 142 16.20 -19.56 -7.20
C ASP A 142 16.82 -18.35 -7.93
N PHE A 143 17.01 -18.46 -9.25
CA PHE A 143 17.48 -17.36 -10.09
C PHE A 143 16.52 -16.15 -10.08
N LEU A 144 15.20 -16.36 -10.13
CA LEU A 144 14.22 -15.28 -10.04
C LEU A 144 14.23 -14.62 -8.66
N ASN A 145 14.35 -15.40 -7.59
CA ASN A 145 14.43 -14.86 -6.23
C ASN A 145 15.71 -14.04 -6.03
N GLU A 146 16.85 -14.53 -6.54
CA GLU A 146 18.11 -13.79 -6.56
C GLU A 146 17.95 -12.46 -7.32
N TYR A 147 17.38 -12.49 -8.53
CA TYR A 147 17.11 -11.28 -9.31
C TYR A 147 16.26 -10.26 -8.53
N LYS A 148 15.17 -10.73 -7.90
CA LYS A 148 14.27 -9.89 -7.11
C LYS A 148 14.97 -9.26 -5.91
N ASN A 149 15.86 -10.00 -5.23
CA ASN A 149 16.61 -9.49 -4.10
C ASN A 149 17.61 -8.40 -4.53
N ILE A 150 18.37 -8.64 -5.61
CA ILE A 150 19.29 -7.65 -6.16
C ILE A 150 18.52 -6.39 -6.60
N TYR A 151 17.34 -6.54 -7.19
CA TYR A 151 16.51 -5.40 -7.60
C TYR A 151 16.04 -4.57 -6.38
N LYS A 152 15.63 -5.22 -5.29
CA LYS A 152 15.27 -4.53 -4.05
C LYS A 152 16.44 -3.75 -3.48
N GLU A 153 17.61 -4.40 -3.35
CA GLU A 153 18.84 -3.74 -2.87
C GLU A 153 19.24 -2.56 -3.76
N TYR A 154 19.12 -2.70 -5.08
CA TYR A 154 19.38 -1.62 -6.03
C TYR A 154 18.44 -0.43 -5.80
N ILE A 155 17.12 -0.66 -5.68
CA ILE A 155 16.15 0.41 -5.43
C ILE A 155 16.41 1.07 -4.07
N GLU A 156 16.66 0.30 -3.02
CA GLU A 156 16.97 0.83 -1.68
C GLU A 156 18.22 1.72 -1.69
N ASN A 157 19.32 1.25 -2.29
CA ASN A 157 20.56 2.02 -2.40
C ASN A 157 20.42 3.23 -3.33
N LYS A 158 19.65 3.11 -4.41
CA LYS A 158 19.37 4.22 -5.32
C LYS A 158 18.57 5.32 -4.62
N THR A 159 17.55 4.97 -3.84
CA THR A 159 16.78 5.94 -3.06
C THR A 159 17.63 6.60 -1.97
N LYS A 160 18.54 5.87 -1.33
CA LYS A 160 19.51 6.46 -0.38
C LYS A 160 20.47 7.43 -1.08
N LEU A 161 20.98 7.05 -2.26
CA LEU A 161 21.86 7.90 -3.05
C LEU A 161 21.15 9.18 -3.51
N GLU A 162 19.90 9.09 -3.98
CA GLU A 162 19.10 10.26 -4.37
C GLU A 162 18.95 11.24 -3.21
N LYS A 163 18.73 10.76 -1.98
CA LYS A 163 18.68 11.61 -0.77
C LYS A 163 20.02 12.30 -0.48
N ILE A 164 21.12 11.55 -0.50
CA ILE A 164 22.46 12.13 -0.25
C ILE A 164 22.81 13.16 -1.33
N GLN A 165 22.45 12.93 -2.59
CA GLN A 165 22.66 13.90 -3.67
C GLN A 165 21.84 15.19 -3.49
N GLU A 166 20.67 15.11 -2.86
CA GLU A 166 19.89 16.30 -2.48
C GLU A 166 20.51 17.05 -1.30
N GLU A 167 21.01 16.32 -0.29
CA GLU A 167 21.71 16.88 0.86
C GLU A 167 23.04 17.55 0.45
N GLU A 168 23.80 16.93 -0.45
CA GLU A 168 25.07 17.44 -0.97
C GLU A 168 24.93 18.83 -1.60
N LYS A 169 23.81 19.13 -2.27
CA LYS A 169 23.57 20.45 -2.89
C LYS A 169 23.60 21.61 -1.89
N LYS A 170 23.34 21.32 -0.61
CA LYS A 170 23.31 22.29 0.48
C LYS A 170 24.44 22.07 1.48
N VAL A 171 25.36 21.14 1.23
CA VAL A 171 26.33 20.70 2.23
C VAL A 171 27.29 21.80 2.66
N GLU A 172 27.72 22.68 1.75
CA GLU A 172 28.62 23.79 2.09
C GLU A 172 27.90 24.81 2.99
N GLU A 173 26.66 25.20 2.66
CA GLU A 173 25.84 26.08 3.50
C GLU A 173 25.60 25.47 4.90
N LEU A 174 25.31 24.16 4.94
CA LEU A 174 25.07 23.42 6.19
C LEU A 174 26.35 23.28 7.03
N LYS A 175 27.50 23.05 6.39
CA LYS A 175 28.82 23.01 7.05
C LYS A 175 29.19 24.36 7.63
N GLU A 176 29.06 25.43 6.86
CA GLU A 176 29.35 26.80 7.31
C GLU A 176 28.47 27.18 8.51
N PHE A 177 27.16 26.97 8.40
CA PHE A 177 26.22 27.24 9.47
C PHE A 177 26.52 26.43 10.74
N THR A 178 26.73 25.12 10.60
CA THR A 178 27.02 24.21 11.72
C THR A 178 28.35 24.55 12.38
N SER A 179 29.38 24.86 11.59
CA SER A 179 30.70 25.27 12.08
C SER A 179 30.61 26.57 12.87
N PHE A 180 29.82 27.53 12.40
CA PHE A 180 29.58 28.78 13.11
C PHE A 180 28.88 28.55 14.45
N GLU A 181 27.86 27.68 14.51
CA GLU A 181 27.19 27.34 15.77
C GLU A 181 28.13 26.64 16.76
N ILE A 182 28.97 25.72 16.29
CA ILE A 182 30.00 25.05 17.08
C ILE A 182 30.99 26.07 17.65
N GLN A 183 31.53 26.96 16.82
CA GLN A 183 32.46 28.00 17.25
C GLN A 183 31.84 28.94 18.29
N LYS A 184 30.55 29.27 18.16
CA LYS A 184 29.85 30.13 19.11
C LYS A 184 29.81 29.53 20.52
N ILE A 185 29.62 28.22 20.65
CA ILE A 185 29.63 27.54 21.95
C ILE A 185 31.07 27.31 22.44
N GLN A 186 31.97 26.87 21.55
CA GLN A 186 33.36 26.55 21.91
C GLN A 186 34.20 27.76 22.31
N SER A 187 34.01 28.92 21.66
CA SER A 187 34.72 30.15 22.01
C SER A 187 34.36 30.65 23.42
N ILE A 188 33.15 30.36 23.89
CA ILE A 188 32.73 30.65 25.26
C ILE A 188 33.29 29.58 26.22
N ASN A 189 33.52 28.34 25.77
CA ASN A 189 34.06 27.26 26.59
C ASN A 189 33.37 27.16 27.97
N PRO A 190 32.03 26.98 28.01
CA PRO A 190 31.27 27.01 29.25
C PRO A 190 31.55 25.75 30.09
N LYS A 191 31.64 25.91 31.41
CA LYS A 191 31.76 24.79 32.34
C LYS A 191 30.49 24.65 33.18
N ILE A 192 30.10 23.41 33.42
CA ILE A 192 28.99 23.07 34.32
C ILE A 192 29.29 23.64 35.71
N GLY A 193 28.32 24.34 36.31
CA GLY A 193 28.44 25.00 37.62
C GLY A 193 29.15 26.37 37.63
N GLU A 194 29.85 26.75 36.56
CA GLU A 194 30.60 28.02 36.49
C GLU A 194 29.68 29.25 36.63
N PHE A 195 28.53 29.21 35.97
CA PHE A 195 27.58 30.32 36.01
C PHE A 195 27.04 30.58 37.42
N ASP A 196 26.73 29.50 38.17
CA ASP A 196 26.23 29.61 39.54
C ASP A 196 27.30 30.14 40.49
N GLU A 197 28.56 29.70 40.31
CA GLU A 197 29.71 30.22 41.06
C GLU A 197 29.90 31.72 40.81
N LEU A 198 29.92 32.16 39.54
CA LEU A 198 30.08 33.57 39.18
C LEU A 198 28.90 34.43 39.65
N MET A 199 27.67 33.91 39.60
CA MET A 199 26.50 34.59 40.14
C MET A 199 26.54 34.71 41.67
N SER A 200 27.06 33.70 42.38
CA SER A 200 27.30 33.77 43.82
C SER A 200 28.37 34.82 44.16
N PHE A 201 29.42 34.91 43.35
CA PHE A 201 30.48 35.89 43.49
C PHE A 201 29.99 37.31 43.23
N LYS A 202 29.20 37.54 42.17
CA LYS A 202 28.54 38.83 41.90
C LYS A 202 27.64 39.28 43.05
N LYS A 203 26.91 38.34 43.69
CA LYS A 203 26.11 38.65 44.89
C LYS A 203 26.99 39.08 46.07
N ARG A 204 28.16 38.44 46.27
CA ARG A 204 29.13 38.83 47.30
C ARG A 204 29.72 40.21 47.04
N LEU A 205 30.12 40.50 45.80
CA LEU A 205 30.61 41.83 45.38
C LEU A 205 29.55 42.91 45.63
N SER A 206 28.32 42.72 45.14
CA SER A 206 27.23 43.68 45.38
C SER A 206 26.93 43.88 46.87
N LYS A 207 27.14 42.85 47.70
CA LYS A 207 27.02 42.97 49.16
C LYS A 207 28.17 43.79 49.75
N LYS A 208 29.41 43.58 49.30
CA LYS A 208 30.59 44.39 49.68
C LYS A 208 30.35 45.86 49.33
N ASP A 209 29.98 46.18 48.09
CA ASP A 209 29.70 47.56 47.67
C ASP A 209 28.64 48.26 48.55
N LYS A 210 27.58 47.52 48.94
CA LYS A 210 26.55 48.03 49.84
C LYS A 210 27.05 48.27 51.26
N ILE A 211 27.91 47.39 51.76
CA ILE A 211 28.54 47.51 53.09
C ILE A 211 29.51 48.70 53.08
N ASP A 212 30.36 48.81 52.08
CA ASP A 212 31.32 49.92 51.93
C ASP A 212 30.58 51.26 51.78
N ALA A 213 29.52 51.32 50.97
CA ALA A 213 28.68 52.51 50.84
C ALA A 213 27.91 52.88 52.13
N ALA A 214 27.60 51.90 52.99
CA ALA A 214 26.99 52.14 54.29
C ALA A 214 28.02 52.65 55.31
N TRP A 215 29.19 52.01 55.38
CA TRP A 215 30.28 52.43 56.28
C TRP A 215 30.88 53.76 55.89
N ASN A 216 31.04 54.08 54.61
CA ASN A 216 31.46 55.40 54.15
C ASN A 216 30.50 56.52 54.57
N ARG A 217 29.21 56.20 54.79
CA ARG A 217 28.25 57.16 55.36
C ARG A 217 28.36 57.22 56.89
N ALA A 218 28.53 56.07 57.54
CA ALA A 218 28.63 55.97 59.00
C ALA A 218 29.95 56.54 59.55
N SER A 219 31.06 56.43 58.82
CA SER A 219 32.40 56.85 59.23
C SER A 219 32.50 58.34 59.56
N ARG A 220 31.57 59.17 59.05
CA ARG A 220 31.42 60.58 59.43
C ARG A 220 31.25 60.79 60.93
N ILE A 221 30.73 59.80 61.67
CA ILE A 221 30.60 59.89 63.13
C ILE A 221 31.96 60.00 63.84
N PHE A 222 33.01 59.39 63.27
CA PHE A 222 34.36 59.45 63.82
C PHE A 222 34.98 60.85 63.71
N GLU A 223 34.55 61.65 62.72
CA GLU A 223 34.99 63.04 62.60
C GLU A 223 34.45 63.93 63.73
N LEU A 224 33.32 63.55 64.34
CA LEU A 224 32.66 64.30 65.42
C LEU A 224 33.10 63.87 66.82
N GLU A 225 33.96 62.84 66.92
CA GLU A 225 34.36 62.23 68.19
C GLU A 225 34.93 63.25 69.18
N SER A 226 35.92 64.04 68.76
CA SER A 226 36.56 65.04 69.60
C SER A 226 35.57 66.09 70.11
N ALA A 227 34.63 66.51 69.27
CA ALA A 227 33.63 67.52 69.62
C ALA A 227 32.61 67.01 70.65
N VAL A 228 32.22 65.73 70.55
CA VAL A 228 31.32 65.10 71.53
C VAL A 228 32.01 64.89 72.87
N ILE A 229 33.28 64.45 72.86
CA ILE A 229 34.09 64.31 74.08
C ILE A 229 34.22 65.66 74.80
N GLU A 230 34.52 66.73 74.07
CA GLU A 230 34.61 68.09 74.61
C GLU A 230 33.27 68.54 75.23
N ALA A 231 32.15 68.33 74.54
CA ALA A 231 30.82 68.71 75.05
C ALA A 231 30.44 67.95 76.35
N LEU A 232 30.77 66.66 76.44
CA LEU A 232 30.52 65.84 77.64
C LEU A 232 31.38 66.31 78.82
N GLN A 233 32.66 66.61 78.59
CA GLN A 233 33.57 67.11 79.62
C GLN A 233 33.13 68.47 80.17
N ILE A 234 32.70 69.40 79.30
CA ILE A 234 32.16 70.72 79.71
C ILE A 234 30.88 70.55 80.55
N SER A 235 30.14 69.47 80.34
CA SER A 235 28.90 69.16 81.05
C SER A 235 29.12 68.36 82.35
N ASP A 236 30.38 68.16 82.78
CA ASP A 236 30.78 67.33 83.94
C ASP A 236 30.29 65.87 83.87
N VAL A 237 30.15 65.31 82.66
CA VAL A 237 29.79 63.89 82.44
C VAL A 237 31.02 63.09 82.02
N ASP A 238 31.22 61.91 82.59
CA ASP A 238 32.30 61.00 82.18
C ASP A 238 32.13 60.56 80.72
N SER A 239 33.12 60.83 79.87
CA SER A 239 33.10 60.53 78.44
C SER A 239 33.58 59.11 78.09
N SER A 240 34.04 58.34 79.09
CA SER A 240 34.60 56.99 78.91
C SER A 240 33.68 56.06 78.11
N PHE A 241 32.37 56.05 78.42
CA PHE A 241 31.38 55.21 77.74
C PHE A 241 31.28 55.49 76.22
N PHE A 242 31.45 56.75 75.82
CA PHE A 242 31.35 57.15 74.42
C PHE A 242 32.62 56.77 73.66
N SER A 243 33.79 56.96 74.27
CA SER A 243 35.07 56.53 73.71
C SER A 243 35.15 55.01 73.57
N GLU A 244 34.67 54.25 74.56
CA GLU A 244 34.56 52.79 74.47
C GLU A 244 33.64 52.37 73.33
N CYS A 245 32.44 52.97 73.24
CA CYS A 245 31.48 52.71 72.16
C CYS A 245 32.04 53.01 70.76
N LEU A 246 32.76 54.12 70.59
CA LEU A 246 33.38 54.46 69.29
C LEU A 246 34.56 53.55 68.95
N ASN A 247 35.34 53.13 69.93
CA ASN A 247 36.42 52.16 69.70
C ASN A 247 35.86 50.79 69.32
N GLU A 248 34.77 50.33 69.95
CA GLU A 248 34.05 49.13 69.53
C GLU A 248 33.53 49.28 68.09
N LEU A 249 32.96 50.44 67.73
CA LEU A 249 32.48 50.71 66.38
C LEU A 249 33.61 50.69 65.34
N ARG A 250 34.80 51.23 65.66
CA ARG A 250 35.99 51.15 64.79
C ARG A 250 36.46 49.71 64.60
N ALA A 251 36.50 48.93 65.68
CA ALA A 251 36.86 47.51 65.59
C ALA A 251 35.86 46.73 64.72
N VAL A 252 34.56 47.05 64.79
CA VAL A 252 33.55 46.48 63.89
C VAL A 252 33.81 46.90 62.45
N TRP A 253 34.13 48.17 62.19
CA TRP A 253 34.40 48.67 60.85
C TRP A 253 35.66 48.05 60.21
N GLU A 254 36.76 47.96 60.95
CA GLU A 254 38.01 47.32 60.51
C GLU A 254 37.78 45.84 60.16
N ASN A 255 36.98 45.13 60.95
CA ASN A 255 36.61 43.73 60.68
C ASN A 255 35.66 43.55 59.48
N GLN A 256 35.09 44.64 58.93
CA GLN A 256 34.26 44.62 57.71
C GLN A 256 35.05 44.99 56.45
N SER A 257 36.31 45.42 56.58
CA SER A 257 37.18 45.63 55.44
C SER A 257 37.52 44.27 54.81
N PHE A 258 36.75 43.90 53.79
CA PHE A 258 37.02 42.69 53.01
C PHE A 258 38.34 42.87 52.26
N ASP A 259 39.24 41.90 52.37
CA ASP A 259 40.46 41.79 51.55
C ASP A 259 40.19 42.26 50.12
N ASP A 260 41.12 43.04 49.57
CA ASP A 260 41.04 43.49 48.19
C ASP A 260 40.98 42.25 47.28
N PHE A 261 39.82 42.09 46.65
CA PHE A 261 39.65 41.11 45.61
C PHE A 261 40.42 41.66 44.40
N ASP A 262 41.62 41.16 44.14
CA ASP A 262 42.43 41.41 42.93
C ASP A 262 41.77 40.79 41.66
N PHE A 263 40.45 40.94 41.52
CA PHE A 263 39.71 40.44 40.36
C PHE A 263 39.18 41.60 39.54
N ASP A 264 39.37 41.51 38.22
CA ASP A 264 38.77 42.43 37.29
C ASP A 264 37.24 42.19 37.24
N ILE A 265 36.48 43.11 37.84
CA ILE A 265 35.02 43.04 37.92
C ILE A 265 34.40 43.09 36.51
N GLU A 266 35.02 43.81 35.58
CA GLU A 266 34.52 43.91 34.20
C GLU A 266 34.64 42.56 33.49
N GLU A 267 35.75 41.84 33.68
CA GLU A 267 35.96 40.50 33.13
C GLU A 267 34.94 39.49 33.66
N VAL A 268 34.63 39.55 34.96
CA VAL A 268 33.61 38.68 35.59
C VAL A 268 32.21 38.97 35.03
N LEU A 269 31.85 40.24 34.86
CA LEU A 269 30.54 40.61 34.33
C LEU A 269 30.39 40.22 32.85
N ASP A 270 31.42 40.43 32.03
CA ASP A 270 31.46 40.00 30.63
C ASP A 270 31.38 38.46 30.52
N ARG A 271 32.05 37.72 31.40
CA ARG A 271 31.94 36.26 31.48
C ARG A 271 30.52 35.79 31.81
N ILE A 272 29.86 36.44 32.78
CA ILE A 272 28.47 36.14 33.14
C ILE A 272 27.53 36.39 31.97
N GLU A 273 27.72 37.49 31.23
CA GLU A 273 26.90 37.82 30.06
C GLU A 273 27.04 36.77 28.95
N LYS A 274 28.29 36.38 28.63
CA LYS A 274 28.58 35.31 27.66
C LYS A 274 27.88 34.00 28.03
N LEU A 275 27.99 33.56 29.27
CA LEU A 275 27.32 32.34 29.76
C LEU A 275 25.79 32.47 29.77
N SER A 276 25.26 33.63 30.19
CA SER A 276 23.82 33.91 30.18
C SER A 276 23.24 33.86 28.77
N SER A 277 23.99 34.30 27.75
CA SER A 277 23.56 34.24 26.35
C SER A 277 23.38 32.79 25.84
N LEU A 278 24.24 31.86 26.30
CA LEU A 278 24.11 30.43 26.00
C LEU A 278 22.91 29.82 26.71
N ILE A 279 22.77 30.08 28.01
CA ILE A 279 21.63 29.59 28.81
C ILE A 279 20.31 30.07 28.21
N SER A 280 20.23 31.34 27.77
CA SER A 280 19.02 31.87 27.12
C SER A 280 18.69 31.18 25.79
N LYS A 281 19.69 30.67 25.05
CA LYS A 281 19.47 30.00 23.75
C LYS A 281 19.16 28.51 23.91
N TYR A 282 19.81 27.83 24.85
CA TYR A 282 19.79 26.36 24.97
C TYR A 282 19.06 25.83 26.22
N GLY A 283 18.71 26.70 27.18
CA GLY A 283 18.04 26.33 28.44
C GLY A 283 19.02 26.22 29.61
N SER A 284 20.12 25.50 29.42
CA SER A 284 21.17 25.27 30.42
C SER A 284 22.55 25.11 29.77
N ILE A 285 23.62 25.09 30.59
CA ILE A 285 24.98 24.84 30.09
C ILE A 285 25.11 23.38 29.64
N GLU A 286 24.48 22.47 30.36
CA GLU A 286 24.40 21.04 30.05
C GLU A 286 23.77 20.82 28.68
N GLU A 287 22.59 21.41 28.43
CA GLU A 287 21.89 21.31 27.15
C GLU A 287 22.69 21.98 26.01
N ALA A 288 23.41 23.07 26.29
CA ALA A 288 24.30 23.70 25.32
C ALA A 288 25.47 22.79 24.92
N LEU A 289 26.07 22.07 25.88
CA LEU A 289 27.14 21.11 25.62
C LEU A 289 26.62 19.85 24.90
N GLU A 290 25.43 19.36 25.23
CA GLU A 290 24.78 18.29 24.47
C GLU A 290 24.48 18.70 23.02
N ALA A 291 23.98 19.93 22.82
CA ALA A 291 23.76 20.48 21.49
C ALA A 291 25.08 20.61 20.72
N LEU A 292 26.15 21.04 21.37
CA LEU A 292 27.49 21.09 20.77
C LEU A 292 27.94 19.71 20.26
N GLU A 293 27.80 18.66 21.07
CA GLU A 293 28.19 17.31 20.64
C GLU A 293 27.34 16.80 19.47
N LYS A 294 26.02 17.07 19.48
CA LYS A 294 25.15 16.76 18.34
C LYS A 294 25.58 17.50 17.07
N LYS A 295 25.90 18.79 17.18
CA LYS A 295 26.38 19.60 16.05
C LYS A 295 27.74 19.14 15.53
N LYS A 296 28.66 18.71 16.40
CA LYS A 296 29.93 18.10 15.97
C LYS A 296 29.71 16.79 15.21
N ALA A 297 28.80 15.94 15.67
CA ALA A 297 28.45 14.71 14.96
C ALA A 297 27.81 15.00 13.59
N GLU A 298 26.94 16.01 13.52
CA GLU A 298 26.33 16.50 12.28
C GLU A 298 27.39 17.05 11.30
N LEU A 299 28.33 17.87 11.78
CA LEU A 299 29.45 18.37 10.97
C LEU A 299 30.33 17.22 10.44
N ALA A 300 30.68 16.26 11.31
CA ALA A 300 31.46 15.09 10.91
C ALA A 300 30.73 14.24 9.87
N HIS A 301 29.39 14.14 9.95
CA HIS A 301 28.61 13.48 8.91
C HIS A 301 28.68 14.25 7.59
N TYR A 302 28.52 15.58 7.58
CA TYR A 302 28.66 16.38 6.35
C TYR A 302 30.06 16.33 5.74
N GLU A 303 31.10 16.20 6.55
CA GLU A 303 32.47 15.98 6.09
C GLU A 303 32.62 14.61 5.40
N ASN A 304 31.98 13.57 5.95
CA ASN A 304 32.00 12.21 5.43
C ASN A 304 30.96 11.94 4.31
N LEU A 305 30.04 12.86 4.06
CA LEU A 305 28.95 12.72 3.09
C LEU A 305 29.46 12.41 1.67
N SER A 306 30.61 12.98 1.29
CA SER A 306 31.27 12.70 0.01
C SER A 306 31.75 11.25 -0.12
N PHE A 307 32.21 10.64 0.99
CA PHE A 307 32.63 9.25 1.04
C PHE A 307 31.43 8.31 1.03
N GLU A 308 30.40 8.59 1.84
CA GLU A 308 29.15 7.81 1.87
C GLU A 308 28.47 7.80 0.49
N LYS A 309 28.43 8.96 -0.17
CA LYS A 309 27.94 9.08 -1.55
C LYS A 309 28.70 8.15 -2.49
N LYS A 310 30.04 8.20 -2.46
CA LYS A 310 30.88 7.39 -3.34
C LYS A 310 30.65 5.89 -3.11
N GLU A 311 30.56 5.46 -1.85
CA GLU A 311 30.27 4.06 -1.52
C GLU A 311 28.89 3.62 -2.06
N LEU A 312 27.88 4.48 -1.94
CA LEU A 312 26.55 4.20 -2.49
C LEU A 312 26.53 4.22 -4.02
N GLU A 313 27.27 5.12 -4.68
CA GLU A 313 27.44 5.12 -6.14
C GLU A 313 28.05 3.81 -6.63
N GLU A 314 29.10 3.31 -5.96
CA GLU A 314 29.73 2.02 -6.28
C GLU A 314 28.76 0.85 -6.07
N LYS A 315 27.98 0.85 -4.98
CA LYS A 315 26.95 -0.18 -4.71
C LYS A 315 25.82 -0.15 -5.74
N VAL A 316 25.32 1.03 -6.09
CA VAL A 316 24.26 1.19 -7.11
C VAL A 316 24.78 0.75 -8.48
N GLN A 317 26.00 1.13 -8.85
CA GLN A 317 26.60 0.77 -10.13
C GLN A 317 26.85 -0.75 -10.24
N SER A 318 27.42 -1.36 -9.22
CA SER A 318 27.67 -2.82 -9.19
C SER A 318 26.36 -3.62 -9.23
N ALA A 319 25.36 -3.24 -8.43
CA ALA A 319 24.03 -3.86 -8.48
C ALA A 319 23.37 -3.69 -9.86
N LYS A 320 23.51 -2.51 -10.49
CA LYS A 320 22.98 -2.25 -11.84
C LYS A 320 23.60 -3.15 -12.89
N ILE A 321 24.93 -3.32 -12.88
CA ILE A 321 25.63 -4.22 -13.82
C ILE A 321 25.11 -5.65 -13.66
N LEU A 322 25.02 -6.14 -12.42
CA LEU A 322 24.46 -7.47 -12.14
C LEU A 322 23.00 -7.59 -12.61
N LEU A 323 22.17 -6.57 -12.40
CA LEU A 323 20.78 -6.55 -12.86
C LEU A 323 20.67 -6.55 -14.38
N ASP A 324 21.53 -5.82 -15.08
CA ASP A 324 21.55 -5.80 -16.55
C ASP A 324 21.93 -7.17 -17.11
N GLU A 325 22.93 -7.84 -16.51
CA GLU A 325 23.32 -9.21 -16.88
C GLU A 325 22.19 -10.22 -16.60
N LYS A 326 21.62 -10.20 -15.39
CA LYS A 326 20.54 -11.12 -14.99
C LYS A 326 19.27 -10.87 -15.78
N SER A 327 18.91 -9.61 -16.03
CA SER A 327 17.72 -9.25 -16.82
C SER A 327 17.87 -9.64 -18.28
N GLN A 328 19.08 -9.52 -18.86
CA GLN A 328 19.36 -10.04 -20.20
C GLN A 328 19.19 -11.55 -20.25
N ARG A 329 19.74 -12.27 -19.26
CA ARG A 329 19.56 -13.73 -19.16
C ARG A 329 18.08 -14.10 -19.02
N LEU A 330 17.33 -13.41 -18.17
CA LEU A 330 15.89 -13.59 -18.00
C LEU A 330 15.13 -13.41 -19.33
N SER A 331 15.41 -12.33 -20.06
CA SER A 331 14.83 -12.06 -21.37
C SER A 331 15.14 -13.18 -22.38
N THR A 332 16.38 -13.68 -22.43
CA THR A 332 16.74 -14.80 -23.32
C THR A 332 15.99 -16.10 -23.00
N LEU A 333 15.75 -16.39 -21.71
CA LEU A 333 14.98 -17.56 -21.27
C LEU A 333 13.50 -17.41 -21.64
N ARG A 334 12.91 -16.24 -21.39
CA ARG A 334 11.54 -15.93 -21.78
C ARG A 334 11.34 -16.01 -23.29
N LYS A 335 12.30 -15.52 -24.08
CA LYS A 335 12.27 -15.61 -25.55
C LYS A 335 12.24 -17.05 -26.07
N LYS A 336 12.86 -18.00 -25.36
CA LYS A 336 12.77 -19.44 -25.70
C LYS A 336 11.35 -19.98 -25.48
N ARG A 337 10.67 -19.54 -24.42
CA ARG A 337 9.29 -19.95 -24.07
C ARG A 337 8.22 -19.22 -24.86
N LEU A 338 8.51 -18.03 -25.39
CA LEU A 338 7.54 -17.19 -26.08
C LEU A 338 6.83 -17.91 -27.23
N LYS A 339 7.57 -18.66 -28.05
CA LYS A 339 7.00 -19.43 -29.17
C LYS A 339 6.11 -20.58 -28.71
N GLU A 340 6.42 -21.20 -27.57
CA GLU A 340 5.61 -22.27 -27.01
C GLU A 340 4.30 -21.71 -26.46
N LEU A 341 4.37 -20.58 -25.74
CA LEU A 341 3.20 -19.85 -25.27
C LEU A 341 2.31 -19.37 -26.44
N GLU A 342 2.92 -18.81 -27.49
CA GLU A 342 2.22 -18.37 -28.70
C GLU A 342 1.47 -19.54 -29.37
N LYS A 343 2.12 -20.70 -29.53
CA LYS A 343 1.47 -21.89 -30.10
C LYS A 343 0.28 -22.36 -29.27
N LEU A 344 0.41 -22.41 -27.94
CA LEU A 344 -0.68 -22.83 -27.06
C LEU A 344 -1.84 -21.83 -27.10
N LEU A 345 -1.54 -20.53 -27.11
CA LEU A 345 -2.54 -19.49 -27.23
C LEU A 345 -3.29 -19.58 -28.57
N ASN A 346 -2.56 -19.75 -29.68
CA ASN A 346 -3.13 -19.90 -31.01
C ASN A 346 -3.95 -21.19 -31.17
N PHE A 347 -3.57 -22.28 -30.51
CA PHE A 347 -4.38 -23.50 -30.45
C PHE A 347 -5.78 -23.25 -29.86
N TYR A 348 -5.88 -22.48 -28.78
CA TYR A 348 -7.20 -22.11 -28.23
C TYR A 348 -7.92 -21.06 -29.08
N LEU A 349 -7.20 -20.11 -29.69
CA LEU A 349 -7.81 -19.14 -30.59
C LEU A 349 -8.43 -19.80 -31.81
N GLU A 350 -7.77 -20.79 -32.40
CA GLU A 350 -8.30 -21.59 -33.51
C GLU A 350 -9.59 -22.29 -33.09
N LYS A 351 -9.60 -22.95 -31.92
CA LYS A 351 -10.81 -23.57 -31.36
C LYS A 351 -11.94 -22.56 -31.10
N LEU A 352 -11.60 -21.32 -30.78
CA LEU A 352 -12.57 -20.26 -30.52
C LEU A 352 -12.88 -19.42 -31.76
N TYR A 353 -12.46 -19.87 -32.95
CA TYR A 353 -12.73 -19.22 -34.24
C TYR A 353 -12.26 -17.76 -34.28
N MET A 354 -11.08 -17.53 -33.68
CA MET A 354 -10.41 -16.24 -33.63
C MET A 354 -9.19 -16.23 -34.55
N LYS A 355 -8.82 -15.05 -35.04
CA LYS A 355 -7.56 -14.86 -35.77
C LYS A 355 -6.37 -15.19 -34.87
N GLU A 356 -5.33 -15.77 -35.46
CA GLU A 356 -4.06 -16.00 -34.78
C GLU A 356 -3.44 -14.68 -34.29
N VAL A 357 -2.70 -14.78 -33.20
CA VAL A 357 -1.92 -13.69 -32.62
C VAL A 357 -0.44 -14.00 -32.65
N LYS A 358 0.37 -12.95 -32.72
CA LYS A 358 1.81 -13.02 -32.56
C LYS A 358 2.20 -12.39 -31.24
N LEU A 359 3.08 -13.06 -30.50
CA LEU A 359 3.67 -12.55 -29.28
C LEU A 359 5.09 -12.10 -29.55
N GLU A 360 5.43 -10.89 -29.11
CA GLU A 360 6.75 -10.31 -29.25
C GLU A 360 7.27 -9.84 -27.90
N LEU A 361 8.52 -10.16 -27.58
CA LEU A 361 9.22 -9.59 -26.43
C LEU A 361 9.93 -8.30 -26.85
N LYS A 362 9.63 -7.22 -26.12
CA LYS A 362 10.22 -5.89 -26.30
C LYS A 362 10.95 -5.48 -25.02
N ASP A 363 12.01 -4.68 -25.18
CA ASP A 363 12.68 -4.07 -24.05
C ASP A 363 11.77 -3.02 -23.39
N TYR A 364 11.75 -3.04 -22.06
CA TYR A 364 10.94 -2.17 -21.21
C TYR A 364 11.76 -1.65 -20.03
N ALA A 365 11.18 -0.74 -19.26
CA ALA A 365 11.81 -0.24 -18.05
C ALA A 365 12.11 -1.37 -17.06
N LEU A 366 13.32 -1.34 -16.48
CA LEU A 366 13.74 -2.31 -15.49
C LEU A 366 12.81 -2.30 -14.26
N SER A 367 12.23 -3.46 -13.97
CA SER A 367 11.27 -3.66 -12.88
C SER A 367 11.63 -4.89 -12.05
N ILE A 368 10.91 -5.10 -10.95
CA ILE A 368 11.01 -6.34 -10.15
C ILE A 368 10.73 -7.61 -10.97
N LEU A 369 10.07 -7.49 -12.12
CA LEU A 369 9.76 -8.58 -13.05
C LEU A 369 10.76 -8.70 -14.20
N GLY A 370 11.82 -7.89 -14.26
CA GLY A 370 12.72 -7.84 -15.41
C GLY A 370 12.52 -6.58 -16.25
N LYS A 371 13.06 -6.62 -17.47
CA LYS A 371 13.02 -5.53 -18.46
C LYS A 371 12.22 -5.89 -19.71
N ASP A 372 11.32 -6.84 -19.59
CA ASP A 372 10.58 -7.41 -20.71
C ASP A 372 9.14 -6.89 -20.73
N GLU A 373 8.66 -6.54 -21.92
CA GLU A 373 7.24 -6.35 -22.21
C GLU A 373 6.80 -7.32 -23.31
N VAL A 374 5.70 -8.05 -23.07
CA VAL A 374 5.10 -8.93 -24.07
C VAL A 374 4.04 -8.14 -24.85
N GLY A 375 4.38 -7.82 -26.09
CA GLY A 375 3.45 -7.26 -27.06
C GLY A 375 2.58 -8.34 -27.69
N LEU A 376 1.26 -8.12 -27.68
CA LEU A 376 0.28 -8.95 -28.38
C LEU A 376 -0.17 -8.24 -29.66
N ASN A 377 -0.02 -8.91 -30.81
CA ASN A 377 -0.40 -8.37 -32.10
C ASN A 377 -1.41 -9.30 -32.81
N ILE A 378 -2.57 -8.76 -33.19
CA ILE A 378 -3.67 -9.50 -33.84
C ILE A 378 -3.75 -9.06 -35.31
N ASN A 379 -2.78 -9.47 -36.13
CA ASN A 379 -2.72 -9.20 -37.57
C ASN A 379 -3.25 -7.78 -37.94
N GLU A 380 -2.62 -6.74 -37.37
CA GLU A 380 -2.91 -5.31 -37.61
C GLU A 380 -4.23 -4.76 -37.02
N THR A 381 -5.04 -5.60 -36.38
CA THR A 381 -6.27 -5.18 -35.69
C THR A 381 -5.95 -4.75 -34.27
N SER A 382 -6.41 -3.57 -33.86
CA SER A 382 -6.29 -3.16 -32.46
C SER A 382 -7.22 -3.99 -31.58
N LEU A 383 -6.82 -4.29 -30.34
CA LEU A 383 -7.73 -4.85 -29.33
C LEU A 383 -9.02 -4.02 -29.15
N ARG A 384 -8.95 -2.71 -29.45
CA ARG A 384 -10.08 -1.79 -29.37
C ARG A 384 -11.09 -1.94 -30.50
N ASP A 385 -10.69 -2.53 -31.62
CA ASP A 385 -11.53 -2.70 -32.81
C ASP A 385 -12.31 -4.02 -32.80
N LEU A 386 -12.00 -4.91 -31.85
CA LEU A 386 -12.71 -6.18 -31.67
C LEU A 386 -14.10 -5.96 -31.06
N SER A 387 -15.07 -6.77 -31.49
CA SER A 387 -16.38 -6.84 -30.86
C SER A 387 -16.30 -7.36 -29.42
N SER A 388 -17.33 -7.09 -28.61
CA SER A 388 -17.41 -7.60 -27.22
C SER A 388 -17.27 -9.13 -27.15
N GLY A 389 -17.91 -9.85 -28.07
CA GLY A 389 -17.81 -11.31 -28.18
C GLY A 389 -16.40 -11.79 -28.54
N GLU A 390 -15.73 -11.13 -29.48
CA GLU A 390 -14.34 -11.45 -29.86
C GLU A 390 -13.35 -11.20 -28.72
N ILE A 391 -13.50 -10.08 -28.00
CA ILE A 391 -12.68 -9.80 -26.80
C ILE A 391 -12.89 -10.88 -25.73
N ASN A 392 -14.14 -11.27 -25.48
CA ASN A 392 -14.45 -12.31 -24.49
C ASN A 392 -13.88 -13.68 -24.91
N ARG A 393 -13.91 -14.02 -26.20
CA ARG A 393 -13.25 -15.24 -26.73
C ARG A 393 -11.73 -15.17 -26.63
N LEU A 394 -11.13 -14.02 -26.91
CA LEU A 394 -9.70 -13.81 -26.70
C LEU A 394 -9.34 -14.00 -25.22
N ARG A 395 -10.07 -13.40 -24.28
CA ARG A 395 -9.80 -13.61 -22.85
C ARG A 395 -9.98 -15.07 -22.43
N LEU A 396 -10.97 -15.76 -23.00
CA LEU A 396 -11.18 -17.17 -22.76
C LEU A 396 -9.99 -18.03 -23.24
N SER A 397 -9.40 -17.70 -24.40
CA SER A 397 -8.20 -18.39 -24.89
C SER A 397 -7.02 -18.21 -23.94
N PHE A 398 -6.87 -17.01 -23.35
CA PHE A 398 -5.86 -16.74 -22.34
C PHE A 398 -6.05 -17.53 -21.07
N ILE A 399 -7.28 -17.55 -20.53
CA ILE A 399 -7.59 -18.32 -19.33
C ILE A 399 -7.37 -19.82 -19.57
N ALA A 400 -7.76 -20.34 -20.74
CA ALA A 400 -7.52 -21.72 -21.13
C ALA A 400 -6.02 -22.04 -21.25
N THR A 401 -5.25 -21.13 -21.84
CA THR A 401 -3.79 -21.23 -21.93
C THR A 401 -3.14 -21.24 -20.55
N GLU A 402 -3.54 -20.31 -19.66
CA GLU A 402 -3.07 -20.22 -18.28
C GLU A 402 -3.37 -21.51 -17.51
N CYS A 403 -4.58 -22.06 -17.63
CA CYS A 403 -4.94 -23.33 -16.98
C CYS A 403 -4.12 -24.50 -17.51
N ASN A 404 -3.95 -24.58 -18.82
CA ASN A 404 -3.19 -25.66 -19.45
C ASN A 404 -1.71 -25.61 -19.03
N VAL A 405 -1.12 -24.42 -19.04
CA VAL A 405 0.27 -24.19 -18.66
C VAL A 405 0.48 -24.50 -17.18
N THR A 406 -0.39 -24.00 -16.29
CA THR A 406 -0.18 -24.09 -14.84
C THR A 406 -0.69 -25.40 -14.23
N ASN A 407 -1.66 -26.04 -14.88
CA ASN A 407 -2.49 -27.11 -14.34
C ASN A 407 -3.08 -26.76 -12.96
N LYS A 408 -3.30 -25.46 -12.73
CA LYS A 408 -3.82 -24.89 -11.49
C LYS A 408 -4.75 -23.75 -11.83
N ALA A 409 -5.98 -23.84 -11.38
CA ALA A 409 -6.92 -22.74 -11.41
C ALA A 409 -8.01 -23.00 -10.38
N LYS A 410 -8.53 -21.92 -9.81
CA LYS A 410 -9.66 -21.94 -8.88
C LYS A 410 -10.37 -20.61 -9.01
N GLY A 411 -11.69 -20.64 -8.86
CA GLY A 411 -12.53 -19.44 -8.90
C GLY A 411 -13.77 -19.65 -9.74
N ILE A 412 -14.39 -18.52 -10.08
CA ILE A 412 -15.68 -18.46 -10.75
C ILE A 412 -15.57 -17.55 -11.97
N ILE A 413 -16.10 -17.99 -13.10
CA ILE A 413 -16.14 -17.20 -14.34
C ILE A 413 -17.59 -16.89 -14.68
N PHE A 414 -17.89 -15.62 -14.93
CA PHE A 414 -19.17 -15.16 -15.45
C PHE A 414 -19.00 -14.69 -16.89
N LEU A 415 -19.73 -15.34 -17.81
CA LEU A 415 -19.74 -15.10 -19.25
C LEU A 415 -21.11 -14.58 -19.68
N ASP A 416 -21.11 -13.43 -20.34
CA ASP A 416 -22.29 -12.89 -21.02
C ASP A 416 -22.00 -12.85 -22.52
N GLU A 417 -22.96 -13.33 -23.33
CA GLU A 417 -22.92 -13.28 -24.81
C GLU A 417 -21.65 -13.86 -25.47
N ILE A 418 -21.03 -14.90 -24.88
CA ILE A 418 -19.84 -15.55 -25.48
C ILE A 418 -20.15 -16.21 -26.84
N ASP A 419 -21.42 -16.57 -27.04
CA ASP A 419 -21.97 -17.24 -28.21
C ASP A 419 -22.54 -16.27 -29.27
N ALA A 420 -22.37 -14.96 -29.09
CA ALA A 420 -22.83 -13.96 -30.05
C ALA A 420 -22.17 -14.14 -31.43
N ASN A 421 -22.99 -14.11 -32.48
CA ASN A 421 -22.60 -14.24 -33.89
C ASN A 421 -21.94 -15.57 -34.26
N LEU A 422 -22.23 -16.65 -33.53
CA LEU A 422 -21.69 -17.99 -33.81
C LEU A 422 -22.79 -18.97 -34.18
N SER A 423 -22.43 -19.99 -34.95
CA SER A 423 -23.39 -21.03 -35.34
C SER A 423 -22.76 -22.42 -35.50
N GLY A 424 -23.58 -23.46 -35.36
CA GLY A 424 -23.21 -24.84 -35.65
C GLY A 424 -21.92 -25.30 -34.97
N LYS A 425 -20.90 -25.63 -35.78
CA LYS A 425 -19.61 -26.17 -35.31
C LYS A 425 -18.84 -25.18 -34.43
N GLU A 426 -19.00 -23.88 -34.66
CA GLU A 426 -18.30 -22.83 -33.91
C GLU A 426 -18.74 -22.81 -32.45
N ALA A 427 -20.06 -22.80 -32.25
CA ALA A 427 -20.69 -22.86 -30.94
C ALA A 427 -20.30 -24.14 -30.18
N MET A 428 -20.21 -25.26 -30.88
CA MET A 428 -19.80 -26.54 -30.29
C MET A 428 -18.36 -26.51 -29.80
N SER A 429 -17.45 -25.91 -30.57
CA SER A 429 -16.05 -25.80 -30.20
C SER A 429 -15.85 -24.94 -28.95
N ILE A 430 -16.61 -23.84 -28.81
CA ILE A 430 -16.64 -23.04 -27.58
C ILE A 430 -17.15 -23.85 -26.40
N ALA A 431 -18.23 -24.62 -26.60
CA ALA A 431 -18.78 -25.46 -25.56
C ALA A 431 -17.76 -26.47 -25.01
N GLU A 432 -16.92 -27.05 -25.88
CA GLU A 432 -15.84 -27.95 -25.46
C GLU A 432 -14.73 -27.22 -24.68
N VAL A 433 -14.32 -26.02 -25.09
CA VAL A 433 -13.35 -25.21 -24.33
C VAL A 433 -13.90 -24.83 -22.95
N LEU A 434 -15.17 -24.44 -22.87
CA LEU A 434 -15.82 -24.15 -21.58
C LEU A 434 -15.92 -25.39 -20.70
N LYS A 435 -16.22 -26.56 -21.28
CA LYS A 435 -16.25 -27.84 -20.56
C LYS A 435 -14.86 -28.24 -20.05
N GLU A 436 -13.81 -27.94 -20.81
CA GLU A 436 -12.43 -28.14 -20.36
C GLU A 436 -12.10 -27.23 -19.16
N LEU A 437 -12.43 -25.95 -19.26
CA LEU A 437 -12.22 -24.97 -18.19
C LEU A 437 -13.09 -25.24 -16.95
N ALA A 438 -14.27 -25.82 -17.12
CA ALA A 438 -15.19 -26.20 -16.05
C ALA A 438 -14.60 -27.23 -15.07
N LYS A 439 -13.51 -27.90 -15.45
CA LYS A 439 -12.74 -28.78 -14.53
C LYS A 439 -11.99 -27.99 -13.45
N PHE A 440 -11.69 -26.72 -13.71
CA PHE A 440 -10.90 -25.85 -12.82
C PHE A 440 -11.71 -24.67 -12.26
N TYR A 441 -12.65 -24.15 -13.05
CA TYR A 441 -13.52 -23.04 -12.67
C TYR A 441 -14.96 -23.48 -12.57
N GLN A 442 -15.72 -22.84 -11.68
CA GLN A 442 -17.17 -22.83 -11.83
C GLN A 442 -17.55 -21.75 -12.84
N ILE A 443 -18.27 -22.11 -13.89
CA ILE A 443 -18.57 -21.20 -14.99
C ILE A 443 -20.07 -20.94 -15.04
N PHE A 444 -20.46 -19.67 -15.11
CA PHE A 444 -21.83 -19.24 -15.36
C PHE A 444 -21.89 -18.60 -16.74
N ALA A 445 -22.78 -19.07 -17.60
CA ALA A 445 -22.98 -18.54 -18.94
C ALA A 445 -24.45 -18.29 -19.24
N ILE A 446 -24.75 -17.17 -19.89
CA ILE A 446 -26.03 -16.98 -20.59
C ILE A 446 -25.81 -17.42 -22.03
N SER A 447 -26.72 -18.24 -22.56
CA SER A 447 -26.61 -18.70 -23.95
C SER A 447 -27.96 -18.82 -24.63
N HIS A 448 -27.93 -18.56 -25.93
CA HIS A 448 -29.04 -18.77 -26.86
C HIS A 448 -28.81 -19.99 -27.75
N LEU A 449 -27.63 -20.60 -27.71
CA LEU A 449 -27.25 -21.72 -28.56
C LEU A 449 -27.40 -23.07 -27.84
N PRO A 450 -28.07 -24.05 -28.46
CA PRO A 450 -28.27 -25.37 -27.86
C PRO A 450 -26.95 -26.14 -27.67
N GLN A 451 -25.94 -25.89 -28.51
CA GLN A 451 -24.63 -26.55 -28.43
C GLN A 451 -23.89 -26.25 -27.13
N LEU A 452 -23.93 -24.99 -26.67
CA LEU A 452 -23.32 -24.60 -25.40
C LEU A 452 -24.10 -25.20 -24.23
N SER A 453 -25.42 -25.10 -24.31
CA SER A 453 -26.34 -25.58 -23.29
C SER A 453 -26.33 -27.10 -23.14
N SER A 454 -26.05 -27.88 -24.20
CA SER A 454 -25.94 -29.34 -24.14
C SER A 454 -24.70 -29.84 -23.39
N ARG A 455 -23.65 -29.01 -23.26
CA ARG A 455 -22.43 -29.35 -22.51
C ARG A 455 -22.45 -28.93 -21.05
N ALA A 456 -23.49 -28.24 -20.60
CA ALA A 456 -23.63 -27.78 -19.22
C ALA A 456 -23.74 -28.95 -18.21
N ASN A 457 -23.14 -28.77 -17.03
CA ASN A 457 -23.39 -29.58 -15.84
C ASN A 457 -24.73 -29.18 -15.20
N ASN A 458 -24.95 -27.86 -15.06
CA ASN A 458 -26.21 -27.31 -14.58
C ASN A 458 -26.91 -26.55 -15.71
N HIS A 459 -28.18 -26.87 -15.96
CA HIS A 459 -29.00 -26.15 -16.94
C HIS A 459 -30.20 -25.54 -16.24
N PHE A 460 -30.30 -24.21 -16.26
CA PHE A 460 -31.41 -23.47 -15.70
C PHE A 460 -32.23 -22.81 -16.81
N LEU A 461 -33.55 -23.02 -16.75
CA LEU A 461 -34.51 -22.33 -17.60
C LEU A 461 -35.02 -21.09 -16.87
N VAL A 462 -34.91 -19.93 -17.52
CA VAL A 462 -35.52 -18.68 -17.07
C VAL A 462 -36.74 -18.40 -17.93
N GLU A 463 -37.92 -18.34 -17.30
CA GLU A 463 -39.20 -18.16 -17.96
C GLU A 463 -40.01 -17.05 -17.30
N LYS A 464 -40.89 -16.40 -18.07
CA LYS A 464 -41.76 -15.34 -17.56
C LYS A 464 -43.20 -15.85 -17.54
N ILE A 465 -43.78 -15.94 -16.35
CA ILE A 465 -45.16 -16.36 -16.12
C ILE A 465 -45.95 -15.10 -15.74
N GLY A 466 -46.74 -14.58 -16.69
CA GLY A 466 -47.41 -13.28 -16.54
C GLY A 466 -46.39 -12.14 -16.42
N ASN A 467 -46.39 -11.46 -15.28
CA ASN A 467 -45.43 -10.38 -14.97
C ASN A 467 -44.23 -10.84 -14.13
N GLU A 468 -44.18 -12.11 -13.73
CA GLU A 468 -43.15 -12.66 -12.85
C GLU A 468 -42.18 -13.58 -13.62
N SER A 469 -40.88 -13.30 -13.52
CA SER A 469 -39.81 -14.17 -13.96
C SER A 469 -39.54 -15.26 -12.92
N ARG A 470 -39.33 -16.50 -13.38
CA ARG A 470 -38.95 -17.66 -12.57
C ARG A 470 -37.73 -18.33 -13.18
N VAL A 471 -36.92 -18.93 -12.32
CA VAL A 471 -35.77 -19.75 -12.71
C VAL A 471 -35.89 -21.11 -12.06
N ARG A 472 -35.65 -22.17 -12.84
CA ARG A 472 -35.67 -23.56 -12.36
C ARG A 472 -34.58 -24.38 -13.04
N LYS A 473 -33.99 -25.33 -12.31
CA LYS A 473 -33.09 -26.32 -12.89
C LYS A 473 -33.92 -27.26 -13.76
N ILE A 474 -33.43 -27.56 -14.96
CA ILE A 474 -34.05 -28.50 -15.90
C ILE A 474 -33.14 -29.68 -16.14
N GLU A 475 -33.73 -30.87 -16.19
CA GLU A 475 -32.99 -32.12 -16.30
C GLU A 475 -33.65 -33.07 -17.32
N ARG A 476 -32.88 -34.04 -17.82
CA ARG A 476 -33.36 -35.16 -18.65
C ARG A 476 -34.25 -34.69 -19.82
N GLU A 477 -35.52 -35.11 -19.85
CA GLU A 477 -36.46 -34.80 -20.92
C GLU A 477 -36.82 -33.31 -21.00
N GLU A 478 -36.84 -32.58 -19.88
CA GLU A 478 -37.07 -31.13 -19.92
C GLU A 478 -35.91 -30.41 -20.61
N ARG A 479 -34.68 -30.87 -20.35
CA ARG A 479 -33.49 -30.38 -21.03
C ARG A 479 -33.55 -30.66 -22.53
N VAL A 480 -33.94 -31.87 -22.94
CA VAL A 480 -34.12 -32.20 -24.37
C VAL A 480 -35.17 -31.27 -25.02
N ARG A 481 -36.31 -31.05 -24.36
CA ARG A 481 -37.36 -30.18 -24.90
C ARG A 481 -36.91 -28.73 -25.02
N GLU A 482 -36.22 -28.20 -24.01
CA GLU A 482 -35.71 -26.82 -24.06
C GLU A 482 -34.67 -26.63 -25.16
N LEU A 483 -33.73 -27.55 -25.30
CA LEU A 483 -32.74 -27.49 -26.38
C LEU A 483 -33.41 -27.63 -27.75
N ALA A 484 -34.40 -28.51 -27.92
CA ALA A 484 -35.16 -28.63 -29.16
C ALA A 484 -35.97 -27.36 -29.48
N ARG A 485 -36.50 -26.68 -28.45
CA ARG A 485 -37.13 -25.36 -28.58
C ARG A 485 -36.12 -24.30 -29.03
N MET A 486 -34.88 -24.34 -28.54
CA MET A 486 -33.81 -23.44 -28.99
C MET A 486 -33.44 -23.68 -30.47
N VAL A 487 -33.59 -24.91 -30.96
CA VAL A 487 -33.33 -25.27 -32.38
C VAL A 487 -34.50 -24.86 -33.29
N SER A 488 -35.73 -25.22 -32.92
CA SER A 488 -36.92 -25.14 -33.81
C SER A 488 -37.91 -24.02 -33.48
N GLY A 489 -37.66 -23.25 -32.43
CA GLY A 489 -38.57 -22.22 -31.93
C GLY A 489 -39.67 -22.80 -31.04
N GLU A 490 -40.81 -22.12 -30.95
CA GLU A 490 -41.92 -22.52 -30.06
C GLU A 490 -42.54 -23.87 -30.45
N ASN A 491 -42.56 -24.19 -31.74
CA ASN A 491 -43.11 -25.45 -32.25
C ASN A 491 -42.03 -26.51 -32.35
N ILE A 492 -41.88 -27.31 -31.29
CA ILE A 492 -40.90 -28.40 -31.22
C ILE A 492 -41.24 -29.49 -32.24
N THR A 493 -40.34 -29.73 -33.20
CA THR A 493 -40.48 -30.82 -34.18
C THR A 493 -39.81 -32.11 -33.71
N GLN A 494 -40.15 -33.25 -34.33
CA GLN A 494 -39.50 -34.53 -34.01
C GLN A 494 -38.02 -34.52 -34.40
N GLU A 495 -37.67 -33.90 -35.52
CA GLU A 495 -36.30 -33.77 -36.00
C GLU A 495 -35.44 -32.94 -35.03
N ALA A 496 -36.02 -31.89 -34.44
CA ALA A 496 -35.34 -31.08 -33.43
C ALA A 496 -35.05 -31.87 -32.15
N LEU A 497 -35.98 -32.75 -31.73
CA LEU A 497 -35.78 -33.65 -30.60
C LEU A 497 -34.69 -34.69 -30.89
N GLU A 498 -34.71 -35.30 -32.08
CA GLU A 498 -33.68 -36.25 -32.50
C GLU A 498 -32.30 -35.61 -32.55
N PHE A 499 -32.18 -34.44 -33.20
CA PHE A 499 -30.93 -33.69 -33.24
C PHE A 499 -30.43 -33.38 -31.83
N THR A 500 -31.30 -32.89 -30.95
CA THR A 500 -30.94 -32.58 -29.57
C THR A 500 -30.45 -33.79 -28.79
N ARG A 501 -31.07 -34.96 -28.97
CA ARG A 501 -30.63 -36.20 -28.33
C ARG A 501 -29.24 -36.64 -28.77
N THR A 502 -28.80 -36.24 -29.97
CA THR A 502 -27.42 -36.49 -30.42
C THR A 502 -26.39 -35.48 -29.88
N LEU A 503 -26.85 -34.33 -29.37
CA LEU A 503 -25.99 -33.30 -28.76
C LEU A 503 -25.65 -33.54 -27.28
N LEU A 504 -26.51 -34.27 -26.56
CA LEU A 504 -26.34 -34.65 -25.16
C LEU A 504 -25.48 -35.91 -25.07
#